data_AF-A0A1W0ABZ4-F1
#
_entry.id   AF-A0A1W0ABZ4-F1
#
_cell.length_a   1.000
_cell.length_b   1.000
_cell.length_c   1.000
_cell.angle_alpha   90.00
_cell.angle_beta   90.00
_cell.angle_gamma   90.00
#
_symmetry.space_group_name_H-M   'P 1'
#
loop_
_entity.id
_entity.type
_entity.pdbx_description
1 polymer ?
#
loop_
_entity_poly.entity_id
_entity_poly.type
_entity_poly.pdbx_seq_one_letter_code
_entity_poly.pdbx_strand_id
1 'polypeptide(L)'
;MRMSLSLSRQVLLRDIEFDQVVRTIRATSFAWNIRMFTQYCWVDWNKTYELSVTIKRQNRCLKNYFDNAAMYWEPLLRNSDINDITSGPFKSAIYTAMFDTINNTTRGQTWLASLWLPMIEINEEVALWKLHGLTRWQTQLTNYYEQGLQQDLIIENALGIRQRVTIHKLLSYNFV
;
A
#
# COMPACT_ATOMS: atom_id res chain seq x y z
N MET A 1 27.71 2.16 -1.19
CA MET A 1 26.72 1.23 -0.60
C MET A 1 27.26 -0.19 -0.73
N ARG A 2 27.46 -0.93 0.36
CA ARG A 2 27.97 -2.31 0.29
C ARG A 2 26.81 -3.21 -0.15
N MET A 3 26.88 -3.79 -1.35
CA MET A 3 25.83 -4.66 -1.88
C MET A 3 25.85 -6.00 -1.13
N SER A 4 25.06 -6.10 -0.06
CA SER A 4 24.89 -7.36 0.68
C SER A 4 23.92 -8.29 -0.05
N LEU A 5 24.04 -9.60 0.17
CA LEU A 5 23.04 -10.58 -0.30
C LEU A 5 21.61 -10.26 0.18
N SER A 6 21.49 -9.51 1.28
CA SER A 6 20.21 -9.07 1.83
C SER A 6 19.70 -7.72 1.31
N LEU A 7 20.37 -7.10 0.32
CA LEU A 7 20.05 -5.74 -0.15
C LEU A 7 18.59 -5.60 -0.59
N SER A 8 18.08 -6.51 -1.44
CA SER A 8 16.68 -6.47 -1.88
C SER A 8 15.71 -6.50 -0.69
N ARG A 9 15.98 -7.39 0.28
CA ARG A 9 15.19 -7.51 1.49
C ARG A 9 15.23 -6.22 2.33
N GLN A 10 16.40 -5.61 2.47
CA GLN A 10 16.56 -4.36 3.20
C GLN A 10 15.83 -3.20 2.52
N VAL A 11 15.82 -3.14 1.20
CA VAL A 11 15.10 -2.10 0.44
C VAL A 11 13.58 -2.29 0.61
N LEU A 12 13.08 -3.51 0.45
CA LEU A 12 11.65 -3.83 0.55
C LEU A 12 11.09 -3.66 1.97
N LEU A 13 11.94 -3.72 3.00
CA LEU A 13 11.54 -3.53 4.40
C LEU A 13 11.79 -2.11 4.91
N ARG A 14 12.18 -1.16 4.07
CA ARG A 14 12.30 0.25 4.47
C ARG A 14 10.94 0.93 4.42
N ASP A 15 10.83 1.98 5.23
CA ASP A 15 9.72 2.90 5.11
C ASP A 15 9.82 3.64 3.76
N ILE A 16 8.66 3.83 3.12
CA ILE A 16 8.52 4.60 1.88
C ILE A 16 7.85 5.93 2.23
N GLU A 17 8.35 7.02 1.66
CA GLU A 17 7.76 8.34 1.82
C GLU A 17 6.31 8.37 1.31
N PHE A 18 5.40 8.99 2.06
CA PHE A 18 3.98 8.93 1.75
C PHE A 18 3.62 9.51 0.38
N ASP A 19 4.29 10.58 -0.08
CA ASP A 19 4.01 11.15 -1.39
C ASP A 19 4.36 10.16 -2.51
N GLN A 20 5.47 9.42 -2.36
CA GLN A 20 5.85 8.36 -3.28
C GLN A 20 4.83 7.22 -3.27
N VAL A 21 4.38 6.79 -2.08
CA VAL A 21 3.35 5.76 -1.93
C VAL A 21 2.07 6.18 -2.65
N VAL A 22 1.55 7.37 -2.37
CA VAL A 22 0.30 7.87 -2.96
C VAL A 22 0.42 7.92 -4.49
N ARG A 23 1.54 8.42 -5.03
CA ARG A 23 1.80 8.43 -6.47
C ARG A 23 1.79 7.01 -7.05
N THR A 24 2.46 6.06 -6.40
CA THR A 24 2.53 4.68 -6.86
C THR A 24 1.17 3.98 -6.82
N ILE A 25 0.39 4.16 -5.75
CA ILE A 25 -0.96 3.59 -5.66
C ILE A 25 -1.83 4.14 -6.79
N ARG A 26 -1.87 5.46 -6.97
CA ARG A 26 -2.69 6.11 -8.01
C ARG A 26 -2.28 5.74 -9.44
N ALA A 27 -1.00 5.40 -9.65
CA ALA A 27 -0.48 4.98 -10.96
C ALA A 27 -0.65 3.48 -11.25
N THR A 28 -1.17 2.70 -10.29
CA THR A 28 -1.28 1.24 -10.38
C THR A 28 -2.74 0.83 -10.23
N SER A 29 -3.20 -0.14 -11.02
CA SER A 29 -4.59 -0.59 -10.90
C SER A 29 -4.86 -1.19 -9.53
N PHE A 30 -6.09 -1.07 -9.05
CA PHE A 30 -6.47 -1.61 -7.74
C PHE A 30 -6.17 -3.11 -7.61
N ALA A 31 -6.39 -3.86 -8.71
CA ALA A 31 -6.13 -5.30 -8.78
C ALA A 31 -4.64 -5.67 -8.61
N TRP A 32 -3.72 -4.76 -8.92
CA TRP A 32 -2.30 -4.92 -8.63
C TRP A 32 -1.93 -4.42 -7.24
N ASN A 33 -2.48 -3.27 -6.81
CA ASN A 33 -2.23 -2.73 -5.49
C ASN A 33 -2.66 -3.68 -4.35
N ILE A 34 -3.78 -4.39 -4.50
CA ILE A 34 -4.25 -5.35 -3.48
C ILE A 34 -3.24 -6.51 -3.26
N ARG A 35 -2.36 -6.76 -4.22
CA ARG A 35 -1.30 -7.77 -4.15
C ARG A 35 -0.07 -7.30 -3.38
N MET A 36 -0.13 -6.18 -2.66
CA MET A 36 0.89 -5.86 -1.65
C MET A 36 0.95 -6.90 -0.52
N PHE A 37 -0.10 -7.73 -0.36
CA PHE A 37 -0.19 -8.83 0.63
C PHE A 37 0.21 -8.43 2.06
N THR A 38 -0.01 -7.17 2.39
CA THR A 38 0.14 -6.67 3.76
C THR A 38 -0.92 -7.31 4.66
N GLN A 39 -0.54 -7.68 5.88
CA GLN A 39 -1.48 -8.23 6.86
C GLN A 39 -2.31 -7.11 7.50
N TYR A 40 -3.22 -6.52 6.73
CA TYR A 40 -4.11 -5.44 7.17
C TYR A 40 -4.70 -5.71 8.56
N CYS A 41 -4.62 -4.69 9.41
CA CYS A 41 -5.14 -4.69 10.77
C CYS A 41 -6.51 -4.03 10.84
N TRP A 42 -6.74 -2.98 10.04
CA TRP A 42 -7.98 -2.20 10.06
C TRP A 42 -8.45 -1.84 8.66
N VAL A 43 -9.75 -1.58 8.53
CA VAL A 43 -10.32 -1.05 7.28
C VAL A 43 -10.14 0.48 7.22
N ASP A 44 -10.55 1.17 8.28
CA ASP A 44 -10.59 2.63 8.38
C ASP A 44 -9.53 3.20 9.35
N TRP A 45 -9.11 4.46 9.16
CA TRP A 45 -8.14 5.14 10.02
C TRP A 45 -8.59 5.27 11.48
N ASN A 46 -9.90 5.39 11.68
CA ASN A 46 -10.52 5.45 13.01
C ASN A 46 -10.52 4.07 13.71
N LYS A 47 -10.05 3.01 13.05
CA LYS A 47 -9.96 1.65 13.61
C LYS A 47 -11.32 1.11 14.06
N THR A 48 -12.40 1.59 13.44
CA THR A 48 -13.77 1.15 13.73
C THR A 48 -13.95 -0.31 13.32
N TYR A 49 -13.33 -0.71 12.20
CA TYR A 49 -13.45 -2.06 11.64
C TYR A 49 -12.09 -2.77 11.72
N GLU A 50 -11.96 -3.65 12.72
CA GLU A 50 -10.76 -4.48 12.94
C GLU A 50 -10.83 -5.77 12.11
N LEU A 51 -9.71 -6.15 11.50
CA LEU A 51 -9.61 -7.34 10.62
C LEU A 51 -8.88 -8.53 11.27
N SER A 52 -8.40 -8.36 12.51
CA SER A 52 -7.69 -9.44 13.20
C SER A 52 -8.65 -10.53 13.67
N VAL A 53 -8.41 -11.77 13.21
CA VAL A 53 -9.19 -12.95 13.62
C VAL A 53 -8.91 -13.44 15.05
N THR A 54 -7.91 -12.88 15.74
CA THR A 54 -7.63 -13.21 17.16
C THR A 54 -7.27 -11.97 17.97
N ILE A 55 -7.61 -11.98 19.26
CA ILE A 55 -7.26 -10.93 20.22
C ILE A 55 -5.74 -10.73 20.30
N LYS A 56 -4.95 -11.82 20.25
CA LYS A 56 -3.48 -11.73 20.25
C LYS A 56 -2.94 -10.97 19.04
N ARG A 57 -3.50 -11.20 17.84
CA ARG A 57 -3.14 -10.45 16.63
C ARG A 57 -3.59 -8.99 16.74
N GLN A 58 -4.78 -8.73 17.27
CA GLN A 58 -5.28 -7.36 17.45
C GLN A 58 -4.41 -6.55 18.40
N ASN A 59 -4.01 -7.13 19.54
CA ASN A 59 -3.08 -6.48 20.47
C ASN A 59 -1.72 -6.20 19.83
N ARG A 60 -1.23 -7.09 18.95
CA ARG A 60 -0.01 -6.84 18.17
C ARG A 60 -0.19 -5.67 17.18
N CYS A 61 -1.34 -5.62 16.50
CA CYS A 61 -1.69 -4.50 15.63
C CYS A 61 -1.63 -3.17 16.38
N LEU A 62 -2.35 -3.08 17.49
CA LEU A 62 -2.39 -1.87 18.33
C LEU A 62 -1.00 -1.46 18.84
N LYS A 63 -0.19 -2.43 19.27
CA LYS A 63 1.14 -2.15 19.85
C LYS A 63 2.17 -1.70 18.81
N ASN A 64 2.17 -2.31 17.63
CA ASN A 64 3.31 -2.21 16.71
C ASN A 64 3.00 -1.51 15.38
N TYR A 65 1.72 -1.35 15.04
CA TYR A 65 1.30 -1.02 13.67
C TYR A 65 0.27 0.09 13.58
N PHE A 66 -0.11 0.70 14.72
CA PHE A 66 -1.11 1.77 14.73
C PHE A 66 -0.68 2.99 13.89
N ASP A 67 0.63 3.22 13.78
CA ASP A 67 1.29 4.32 13.07
C ASP A 67 1.63 3.99 11.59
N ASN A 68 1.48 2.73 11.18
CA ASN A 68 1.82 2.25 9.85
C ASN A 68 0.62 2.29 8.91
N ALA A 69 0.59 3.25 7.99
CA ALA A 69 -0.45 3.43 7.00
C ALA A 69 -0.69 2.18 6.13
N ALA A 70 0.35 1.38 5.88
CA ALA A 70 0.25 0.15 5.08
C ALA A 70 -0.57 -0.97 5.76
N MET A 71 -1.01 -0.78 7.00
CA MET A 71 -1.82 -1.76 7.75
C MET A 71 -3.31 -1.39 7.78
N TYR A 72 -3.69 -0.35 7.04
CA TYR A 72 -5.06 0.13 6.86
C TYR A 72 -5.50 -0.03 5.40
N TRP A 73 -6.77 -0.36 5.15
CA TRP A 73 -7.31 -0.38 3.78
C TRP A 73 -7.61 1.00 3.24
N GLU A 74 -8.03 1.93 4.09
CA GLU A 74 -8.48 3.27 3.69
C GLU A 74 -7.48 4.04 2.82
N PRO A 75 -6.16 4.08 3.11
CA PRO A 75 -5.17 4.67 2.20
C PRO A 75 -5.22 4.09 0.78
N LEU A 76 -5.35 2.77 0.68
CA LEU A 76 -5.40 2.08 -0.61
C LEU A 76 -6.71 2.41 -1.34
N LEU A 77 -7.85 2.30 -0.64
CA LEU A 77 -9.17 2.51 -1.22
C LEU A 77 -9.37 3.95 -1.70
N ARG A 78 -8.97 4.94 -0.90
CA ARG A 78 -9.09 6.38 -1.24
C ARG A 78 -8.21 6.80 -2.41
N ASN A 79 -7.13 6.07 -2.68
CA ASN A 79 -6.15 6.40 -3.73
C ASN A 79 -6.22 5.46 -4.94
N SER A 80 -7.27 4.66 -5.05
CA SER A 80 -7.51 3.77 -6.19
C SER A 80 -8.68 4.25 -7.02
N ASP A 81 -8.65 3.98 -8.33
CA ASP A 81 -9.74 4.34 -9.24
C ASP A 81 -11.05 3.64 -8.81
N ILE A 82 -12.15 4.40 -8.79
CA ILE A 82 -13.45 3.89 -8.38
C ILE A 82 -13.96 2.76 -9.28
N ASN A 83 -13.70 2.83 -10.59
CA ASN A 83 -14.12 1.81 -11.54
C ASN A 83 -13.33 0.52 -11.34
N ASP A 84 -12.05 0.63 -10.99
CA ASP A 84 -11.22 -0.53 -10.66
C ASP A 84 -11.76 -1.28 -9.44
N ILE A 85 -12.30 -0.58 -8.44
CA ILE A 85 -12.89 -1.18 -7.24
C ILE A 85 -14.29 -1.74 -7.55
N THR A 86 -15.14 -0.96 -8.23
CA THR A 86 -16.58 -1.24 -8.38
C THR A 86 -16.93 -2.12 -9.57
N SER A 87 -16.02 -2.25 -10.52
CA SER A 87 -16.20 -3.04 -11.76
C SER A 87 -15.02 -3.97 -12.06
N GLY A 88 -13.93 -3.88 -11.29
CA GLY A 88 -12.76 -4.73 -11.47
C GLY A 88 -12.91 -6.15 -10.92
N PRO A 89 -11.88 -7.00 -11.11
CA PRO A 89 -11.93 -8.42 -10.79
C PRO A 89 -12.08 -8.73 -9.29
N PHE A 90 -11.73 -7.79 -8.41
CA PHE A 90 -11.82 -7.96 -6.96
C PHE A 90 -13.12 -7.41 -6.36
N LYS A 91 -14.03 -6.86 -7.17
CA LYS A 91 -15.30 -6.29 -6.71
C LYS A 91 -16.03 -7.23 -5.76
N SER A 92 -16.41 -8.43 -6.23
CA SER A 92 -17.23 -9.36 -5.43
C SER A 92 -16.55 -9.71 -4.11
N ALA A 93 -15.24 -9.94 -4.11
CA ALA A 93 -14.50 -10.28 -2.90
C ALA A 93 -14.53 -9.14 -1.87
N ILE A 94 -14.34 -7.89 -2.30
CA ILE A 94 -14.32 -6.73 -1.39
C ILE A 94 -15.71 -6.38 -0.87
N TYR A 95 -16.72 -6.46 -1.73
CA TYR A 95 -18.08 -6.21 -1.31
C TYR A 95 -18.50 -7.21 -0.23
N THR A 96 -18.32 -8.50 -0.51
CA THR A 96 -18.69 -9.56 0.44
C THR A 96 -17.85 -9.53 1.71
N ALA A 97 -16.53 -9.30 1.61
CA ALA A 97 -15.64 -9.36 2.78
C ALA A 97 -15.70 -8.11 3.67
N MET A 98 -16.04 -6.94 3.11
CA MET A 98 -15.96 -5.66 3.82
C MET A 98 -17.19 -4.78 3.61
N PHE A 99 -17.48 -4.38 2.37
CA PHE A 99 -18.42 -3.27 2.15
C PHE A 99 -19.85 -3.61 2.55
N ASP A 100 -20.35 -4.82 2.25
CA ASP A 100 -21.73 -5.21 2.58
C ASP A 100 -21.97 -5.17 4.09
N THR A 101 -20.98 -5.57 4.89
CA THR A 101 -21.07 -5.52 6.36
C THR A 101 -20.98 -4.08 6.88
N ILE A 102 -20.05 -3.29 6.35
CA ILE A 102 -19.85 -1.88 6.74
C ILE A 102 -21.10 -1.05 6.43
N ASN A 103 -21.74 -1.32 5.29
CA ASN A 103 -22.93 -0.62 4.81
C ASN A 103 -24.18 -0.81 5.68
N ASN A 104 -24.16 -1.74 6.64
CA ASN A 104 -25.27 -1.96 7.59
C ASN A 104 -25.36 -0.92 8.71
N THR A 105 -24.42 0.03 8.77
CA THR A 105 -24.40 1.09 9.78
C THR A 105 -24.40 2.46 9.13
N THR A 106 -25.04 3.45 9.76
CA THR A 106 -25.02 4.84 9.25
C THR A 106 -23.60 5.38 9.11
N ARG A 107 -22.73 5.08 10.10
CA ARG A 107 -21.32 5.47 10.05
C ARG A 107 -20.60 4.85 8.86
N GLY A 108 -20.81 3.55 8.62
CA GLY A 108 -20.17 2.85 7.51
C GLY A 108 -20.67 3.33 6.14
N GLN A 109 -21.96 3.65 6.02
CA GLN A 109 -22.52 4.30 4.82
C GLN A 109 -21.83 5.63 4.52
N THR A 110 -21.67 6.49 5.54
CA THR A 110 -20.94 7.77 5.41
C THR A 110 -19.49 7.56 5.01
N TRP A 111 -18.80 6.59 5.64
CA TRP A 111 -17.42 6.27 5.31
C TRP A 111 -17.27 5.74 3.89
N LEU A 112 -18.12 4.79 3.45
CA LEU A 112 -18.11 4.28 2.07
C LEU A 112 -18.35 5.41 1.06
N ALA A 113 -19.32 6.30 1.31
CA ALA A 113 -19.57 7.45 0.46
C ALA A 113 -18.35 8.37 0.33
N SER A 114 -17.55 8.50 1.40
CA SER A 114 -16.32 9.30 1.38
C SER A 114 -15.20 8.73 0.52
N LEU A 115 -15.23 7.42 0.22
CA LEU A 115 -14.25 6.77 -0.68
C LEU A 115 -14.51 7.10 -2.15
N TRP A 116 -15.73 7.52 -2.49
CA TRP A 116 -16.17 7.80 -3.86
C TRP A 116 -16.02 9.27 -4.25
N LEU A 117 -15.54 10.11 -3.33
CA LEU A 117 -15.22 11.50 -3.62
C LEU A 117 -14.00 11.59 -4.56
N PRO A 118 -13.90 12.65 -5.38
CA PRO A 118 -12.71 12.88 -6.19
C PRO A 118 -11.44 12.87 -5.35
N MET A 119 -10.37 12.25 -5.87
CA MET A 119 -9.08 12.24 -5.21
C MET A 119 -8.56 13.66 -5.05
N ILE A 120 -8.16 14.01 -3.84
CA ILE A 120 -7.54 15.30 -3.52
C ILE A 120 -6.06 15.33 -3.92
N GLU A 121 -5.43 16.50 -3.84
CA GLU A 121 -4.00 16.65 -4.14
C GLU A 121 -3.15 15.75 -3.25
N ILE A 122 -2.01 15.27 -3.78
CA ILE A 122 -1.15 14.31 -3.07
C ILE A 122 -0.71 14.86 -1.70
N ASN A 123 -0.34 16.14 -1.64
CA ASN A 123 0.10 16.77 -0.40
C ASN A 123 -1.03 16.85 0.64
N GLU A 124 -2.27 17.05 0.20
CA GLU A 124 -3.44 17.09 1.08
C GLU A 124 -3.78 15.70 1.61
N GLU A 125 -3.72 14.68 0.75
CA GLU A 125 -3.91 13.28 1.16
C GLU A 125 -2.86 12.84 2.19
N VAL A 126 -1.59 13.18 1.95
CA VAL A 126 -0.50 12.94 2.91
C VAL A 126 -0.74 13.68 4.23
N ALA A 127 -1.27 14.91 4.18
CA ALA A 127 -1.61 15.67 5.39
C ALA A 127 -2.75 15.00 6.18
N LEU A 128 -3.76 14.44 5.49
CA LEU A 128 -4.83 13.67 6.14
C LEU A 128 -4.28 12.42 6.84
N TRP A 129 -3.38 11.66 6.19
CA TRP A 129 -2.78 10.48 6.81
C TRP A 129 -2.06 10.85 8.12
N LYS A 130 -1.30 11.95 8.09
CA LYS A 130 -0.60 12.47 9.27
C LYS A 130 -1.56 12.97 10.35
N LEU A 131 -2.67 13.61 9.98
CA LEU A 131 -3.71 14.04 10.91
C LEU A 131 -4.33 12.85 11.67
N HIS A 132 -4.42 11.69 11.01
CA HIS A 132 -4.86 10.43 11.61
C HIS A 132 -3.76 9.69 12.39
N GLY A 133 -2.60 10.31 12.62
CA GLY A 133 -1.51 9.76 13.42
C GLY A 133 -0.67 8.72 12.69
N LEU A 134 -0.77 8.63 11.37
CA LEU A 134 0.08 7.76 10.56
C LEU A 134 1.41 8.44 10.29
N THR A 135 2.52 7.73 10.51
CA THR A 135 3.87 8.31 10.41
C THR A 135 4.79 7.55 9.46
N ARG A 136 4.41 6.35 9.03
CA ARG A 136 5.22 5.52 8.12
C ARG A 136 4.38 4.64 7.22
N TRP A 137 4.96 4.25 6.09
CA TRP A 137 4.43 3.22 5.20
C TRP A 137 5.47 2.12 5.03
N GLN A 138 5.18 0.96 5.60
CA GLN A 138 6.04 -0.21 5.49
C GLN A 138 5.20 -1.43 5.15
N THR A 139 5.43 -1.99 3.96
CA THR A 139 4.82 -3.25 3.55
C THR A 139 5.58 -4.44 4.14
N GLN A 140 4.92 -5.59 4.16
CA GLN A 140 5.53 -6.83 4.60
C GLN A 140 6.13 -7.57 3.40
N LEU A 141 7.09 -8.44 3.68
CA LEU A 141 7.57 -9.40 2.70
C LEU A 141 6.61 -10.58 2.64
N THR A 142 6.26 -10.98 1.43
CA THR A 142 5.47 -12.17 1.15
C THR A 142 6.35 -13.26 0.55
N ASN A 143 5.99 -14.51 0.78
CA ASN A 143 6.54 -15.67 0.10
C ASN A 143 5.65 -16.15 -1.06
N TYR A 144 4.58 -15.43 -1.38
CA TYR A 144 3.66 -15.78 -2.46
C TYR A 144 4.27 -15.55 -3.86
N TYR A 145 5.11 -14.51 -4.02
CA TYR A 145 5.92 -14.31 -5.22
C TYR A 145 7.25 -13.64 -4.84
N GLU A 146 8.23 -13.76 -5.72
CA GLU A 146 9.52 -13.08 -5.52
C GLU A 146 9.40 -11.60 -5.88
N GLN A 147 9.58 -10.73 -4.87
CA GLN A 147 9.65 -9.29 -5.07
C GLN A 147 11.04 -8.93 -5.61
N GLY A 148 11.10 -8.64 -6.92
CA GLY A 148 12.33 -8.24 -7.60
C GLY A 148 12.81 -6.84 -7.20
N LEU A 149 14.09 -6.58 -7.46
CA LEU A 149 14.71 -5.26 -7.29
C LEU A 149 15.66 -5.02 -8.46
N GLN A 150 15.42 -3.97 -9.24
CA GLN A 150 16.37 -3.46 -10.22
C GLN A 150 16.90 -2.10 -9.75
N GLN A 151 18.22 -1.96 -9.69
CA GLN A 151 18.87 -0.69 -9.43
C GLN A 151 19.73 -0.31 -10.62
N ASP A 152 19.47 0.88 -11.15
CA ASP A 152 20.19 1.44 -12.29
C ASP A 152 20.91 2.72 -11.89
N LEU A 153 22.07 2.97 -12.49
CA LEU A 153 22.77 4.24 -12.50
C LEU A 153 22.62 4.87 -13.88
N ILE A 154 22.46 6.20 -13.92
CA ILE A 154 22.58 6.99 -15.14
C ILE A 154 23.93 7.70 -15.09
N ILE A 155 24.81 7.37 -16.04
CA ILE A 155 26.11 8.02 -16.23
C ILE A 155 25.95 9.01 -17.38
N GLU A 156 26.20 10.28 -17.10
CA GLU A 156 26.21 11.35 -18.10
C GLU A 156 27.66 11.80 -18.34
N ASN A 157 28.11 11.76 -19.58
CA ASN A 157 29.47 12.22 -19.93
C ASN A 157 29.51 13.74 -20.18
N ALA A 158 30.71 14.29 -20.40
CA ALA A 158 30.91 15.72 -20.64
C ALA A 158 30.23 16.25 -21.93
N LEU A 159 29.75 15.37 -22.82
CA LEU A 159 29.01 15.71 -24.03
C LEU A 159 27.48 15.65 -23.82
N GLY A 160 27.00 15.38 -22.61
CA GLY A 160 25.57 15.24 -22.30
C GLY A 160 24.96 13.89 -22.69
N ILE A 161 25.77 12.92 -23.12
CA ILE A 161 25.28 11.58 -23.47
C ILE A 161 25.00 10.80 -22.19
N ARG A 162 23.77 10.31 -22.04
CA ARG A 162 23.31 9.52 -20.89
C ARG A 162 23.30 8.03 -21.19
N GLN A 163 23.99 7.24 -20.37
CA GLN A 163 23.98 5.79 -20.42
C GLN A 163 23.41 5.21 -19.12
N ARG A 164 22.49 4.24 -19.26
CA ARG A 164 21.95 3.47 -18.13
C ARG A 164 22.79 2.23 -17.88
N VAL A 165 23.20 2.01 -16.64
CA VAL A 165 23.95 0.83 -16.20
C VAL A 165 23.21 0.19 -15.03
N THR A 166 22.78 -1.06 -15.19
CA THR A 166 22.17 -1.83 -14.09
C THR A 166 23.26 -2.36 -13.17
N ILE A 167 23.18 -2.01 -11.87
CA ILE A 167 24.18 -2.38 -10.85
C ILE A 167 23.70 -3.48 -9.91
N HIS A 168 22.39 -3.72 -9.82
CA HIS A 168 21.79 -4.80 -9.05
C HIS A 168 20.50 -5.25 -9.73
N LYS A 169 20.30 -6.56 -9.86
CA LYS A 169 19.10 -7.13 -10.46
C LYS A 169 18.69 -8.41 -9.74
N LEU A 170 17.55 -8.37 -9.09
CA LEU A 170 16.77 -9.52 -8.65
C LEU A 170 15.48 -9.53 -9.47
N LEU A 171 15.23 -10.62 -10.19
CA LEU A 171 14.03 -10.75 -11.02
C LEU A 171 12.82 -11.03 -10.13
N SER A 172 11.67 -10.50 -10.53
CA SER A 172 10.39 -10.96 -9.98
C SER A 172 9.97 -12.24 -10.67
N TYR A 173 9.69 -13.29 -9.91
CA TYR A 173 9.10 -14.53 -10.41
C TYR A 173 7.77 -14.79 -9.72
N ASN A 174 6.76 -15.12 -10.53
CA ASN A 174 5.56 -15.77 -10.02
C ASN A 174 5.91 -17.25 -9.86
N PHE A 175 5.94 -17.76 -8.63
CA PHE A 175 5.88 -19.19 -8.41
C PHE A 175 4.44 -19.61 -8.70
N VAL A 176 4.15 -19.97 -9.94
CA VAL A 176 2.97 -20.75 -10.31
C VAL A 176 3.45 -22.15 -10.66
#